data_AF-A0AAV1V862-F1
#
_entry.id   AF-A0AAV1V862-F1
#
_cell.length_a   1.000
_cell.length_b   1.000
_cell.length_c   1.000
_cell.angle_alpha   90.00
_cell.angle_beta   90.00
_cell.angle_gamma   90.00
#
_symmetry.space_group_name_H-M   'P 1'
#
loop_
_entity.id
_entity.type
_entity.pdbx_description
1 polymer ?
#
loop_
_entity_poly.entity_id
_entity_poly.type
_entity_poly.pdbx_seq_one_letter_code
_entity_poly.pdbx_strand_id
1 'polypeptide(L)'
;MQILVTAIPLALVATLSLTAAQPFCGQYHLKVVPPYTVYNNLWGQADDPKGTQCTEVTRVSDESIGWMTHFNWTGSRYQVKSFANVALTFTPVKMSQVASIPTVIEYKYEDVDDTLITNVAYDMFLGPQPQGEFKYELMVWLATYGGAAPLARSYDPMVPIKANVKVGGVTFNLYEGMNGDVTVLTYLATKNTNRFNGDLKEFVEKLPNPKLLDDQYLVKAEAGTEPFQGNATLVVSKFSLGVIP
;
A
#
# COMPACT_ATOMS: atom_id res chain seq x y z
N MET A 1 -54.98 -42.98 26.80
CA MET A 1 -53.84 -43.36 25.94
C MET A 1 -53.10 -42.06 25.59
N GLN A 2 -52.04 -41.74 26.33
CA GLN A 2 -51.25 -40.51 26.15
C GLN A 2 -50.37 -40.67 24.90
N ILE A 3 -50.48 -39.73 23.97
CA ILE A 3 -49.63 -39.66 22.79
C ILE A 3 -48.39 -38.86 23.18
N LEU A 4 -47.24 -39.53 23.22
CA LEU A 4 -45.93 -38.90 23.46
C LEU A 4 -45.44 -38.30 22.14
N VAL A 5 -45.40 -36.97 22.03
CA VAL A 5 -44.81 -36.27 20.89
C VAL A 5 -43.34 -36.00 21.20
N THR A 6 -42.44 -36.75 20.56
CA THR A 6 -41.00 -36.52 20.64
C THR A 6 -40.61 -35.34 19.76
N ALA A 7 -40.19 -34.23 20.38
CA ALA A 7 -39.62 -33.09 19.68
C ALA A 7 -38.20 -33.42 19.18
N ILE A 8 -38.01 -33.35 17.87
CA ILE A 8 -36.69 -33.49 17.23
C ILE A 8 -36.00 -32.12 17.29
N PRO A 9 -34.77 -31.98 17.83
CA PRO A 9 -34.07 -30.72 17.83
C PRO A 9 -33.61 -30.39 16.40
N LEU A 10 -34.07 -29.27 15.87
CA LEU A 10 -33.64 -28.73 14.60
C LEU A 10 -32.21 -28.18 14.78
N ALA A 11 -31.19 -28.93 14.36
CA ALA A 11 -29.81 -28.44 14.34
C ALA A 11 -29.67 -27.39 13.24
N LEU A 12 -29.43 -26.14 13.64
CA LEU A 12 -29.14 -25.03 12.72
C LEU A 12 -27.73 -25.24 12.15
N VAL A 13 -27.63 -25.84 10.96
CA VAL A 13 -26.36 -25.93 10.23
C VAL A 13 -26.05 -24.54 9.67
N ALA A 14 -25.14 -23.82 10.32
CA ALA A 14 -24.58 -22.60 9.77
C ALA A 14 -23.70 -22.98 8.57
N THR A 15 -24.20 -22.79 7.36
CA THR A 15 -23.40 -22.92 6.14
C THR A 15 -22.44 -21.74 6.09
N LEU A 16 -21.18 -21.93 6.47
CA LEU A 16 -20.12 -20.99 6.06
C LEU A 16 -19.98 -21.10 4.55
N SER A 17 -20.49 -20.10 3.83
CA SER A 17 -20.16 -19.91 2.42
C SER A 17 -18.68 -19.57 2.31
N LEU A 18 -17.82 -20.57 2.07
CA LEU A 18 -16.50 -20.32 1.50
C LEU A 18 -16.71 -19.89 0.04
N THR A 19 -16.96 -18.60 -0.18
CA THR A 19 -16.71 -18.04 -1.50
C THR A 19 -15.21 -18.13 -1.72
N ALA A 20 -14.75 -19.01 -2.61
CA ALA A 20 -13.37 -19.01 -3.05
C ALA A 20 -13.02 -17.59 -3.50
N ALA A 21 -12.01 -16.99 -2.88
CA ALA A 21 -11.53 -15.70 -3.31
C ALA A 21 -11.18 -15.78 -4.81
N GLN A 22 -11.61 -14.78 -5.57
CA GLN A 22 -11.43 -14.75 -7.02
C GLN A 22 -10.49 -13.60 -7.37
N PRO A 23 -9.41 -13.87 -8.11
CA PRO A 23 -8.53 -12.83 -8.58
C PRO A 23 -9.25 -11.93 -9.59
N PHE A 24 -8.85 -10.66 -9.63
CA PHE A 24 -9.32 -9.68 -10.59
C PHE A 24 -8.12 -9.05 -11.31
N CYS A 25 -8.17 -9.04 -12.64
CA CYS A 25 -7.01 -8.74 -13.48
C CYS A 25 -7.17 -7.50 -14.39
N GLY A 26 -8.35 -6.86 -14.38
CA GLY A 26 -8.60 -5.69 -15.21
C GLY A 26 -7.88 -4.45 -14.67
N GLN A 27 -7.56 -3.51 -15.56
CA GLN A 27 -6.80 -2.29 -15.25
C GLN A 27 -7.33 -1.53 -14.03
N TYR A 28 -8.65 -1.33 -13.98
CA TYR A 28 -9.34 -0.58 -12.94
C TYR A 28 -10.21 -1.48 -12.04
N HIS A 29 -10.00 -2.79 -12.09
CA HIS A 29 -10.73 -3.70 -11.21
C HIS A 29 -10.31 -3.47 -9.76
N LEU A 30 -11.30 -3.60 -8.88
CA LEU A 30 -11.15 -3.40 -7.44
C LEU A 30 -12.08 -4.32 -6.66
N LYS A 31 -11.80 -4.46 -5.37
CA LYS A 31 -12.67 -5.11 -4.38
C LYS A 31 -12.82 -4.21 -3.17
N VAL A 32 -14.05 -3.78 -2.89
CA VAL A 32 -14.37 -3.02 -1.66
C VAL A 32 -14.54 -4.00 -0.50
N VAL A 33 -13.79 -3.78 0.57
CA VAL A 33 -13.79 -4.55 1.82
C VAL A 33 -13.68 -3.56 2.99
N PRO A 34 -14.78 -2.91 3.40
CA PRO A 34 -14.72 -1.80 4.33
C PRO A 34 -13.93 -2.13 5.62
N PRO A 35 -13.08 -1.21 6.11
CA PRO A 35 -12.91 0.17 5.64
C PRO A 35 -11.97 0.30 4.42
N TYR A 36 -11.52 -0.79 3.82
CA TYR A 36 -10.56 -0.79 2.73
C TYR A 36 -11.19 -0.91 1.34
N THR A 37 -10.44 -0.51 0.32
CA THR A 37 -10.63 -0.93 -1.06
C THR A 37 -9.31 -1.46 -1.61
N VAL A 38 -9.33 -2.64 -2.23
CA VAL A 38 -8.15 -3.25 -2.86
C VAL A 38 -8.23 -3.03 -4.37
N TYR A 39 -7.20 -2.44 -4.95
CA TYR A 39 -7.14 -2.08 -6.37
C TYR A 39 -6.09 -2.90 -7.11
N ASN A 40 -6.38 -3.23 -8.38
CA ASN A 40 -5.36 -3.77 -9.29
C ASN A 40 -4.49 -2.64 -9.86
N ASN A 41 -5.14 -1.53 -10.23
CA ASN A 41 -4.50 -0.24 -10.58
C ASN A 41 -3.33 -0.37 -11.57
N LEU A 42 -3.61 -0.90 -12.76
CA LEU A 42 -2.60 -1.08 -13.82
C LEU A 42 -2.43 0.19 -14.66
N TRP A 43 -2.20 1.32 -14.01
CA TRP A 43 -2.20 2.64 -14.66
C TRP A 43 -1.13 2.78 -15.76
N GLY A 44 0.01 2.08 -15.61
CA GLY A 44 1.14 2.09 -16.55
C GLY A 44 1.18 0.89 -17.49
N GLN A 45 0.14 0.04 -17.56
CA GLN A 45 0.16 -1.19 -18.38
C GLN A 45 0.36 -0.93 -19.88
N ALA A 46 0.08 0.28 -20.36
CA ALA A 46 0.28 0.64 -21.76
C ALA A 46 1.77 0.58 -22.18
N ASP A 47 2.70 0.71 -21.22
CA ASP A 47 4.14 0.55 -21.45
C ASP A 47 4.59 -0.90 -21.59
N ASP A 48 3.69 -1.86 -21.31
CA ASP A 48 3.88 -3.28 -21.59
C ASP A 48 2.55 -3.98 -21.88
N PRO A 49 2.02 -3.88 -23.12
CA PRO A 49 0.71 -4.39 -23.47
C PRO A 49 0.55 -5.92 -23.36
N LYS A 50 1.63 -6.67 -23.14
CA LYS A 50 1.63 -8.13 -23.00
C LYS A 50 1.80 -8.60 -21.56
N GLY A 51 2.17 -7.69 -20.66
CA GLY A 51 2.29 -8.02 -19.25
C GLY A 51 0.93 -8.30 -18.62
N THR A 52 0.95 -9.03 -17.51
CA THR A 52 -0.25 -9.47 -16.81
C THR A 52 -0.15 -9.15 -15.34
N GLN A 53 -1.28 -8.85 -14.71
CA GLN A 53 -1.35 -8.69 -13.28
C GLN A 53 -2.76 -8.95 -12.76
N CYS A 54 -2.86 -9.76 -11.71
CA CYS A 54 -4.11 -10.12 -11.05
C CYS A 54 -3.96 -9.93 -9.54
N THR A 55 -4.98 -9.35 -8.92
CA THR A 55 -5.01 -9.07 -7.48
C THR A 55 -6.17 -9.80 -6.83
N GLU A 56 -5.99 -10.23 -5.58
CA GLU A 56 -6.98 -11.02 -4.84
C GLU A 56 -7.01 -10.62 -3.37
N VAL A 57 -8.21 -10.55 -2.77
CA VAL A 57 -8.37 -10.46 -1.31
C VAL A 57 -8.40 -11.87 -0.75
N THR A 58 -7.42 -12.22 0.07
CA THR A 58 -7.21 -13.59 0.57
C THR A 58 -7.79 -13.79 1.97
N ARG A 59 -7.88 -12.73 2.77
CA ARG A 59 -8.38 -12.79 4.15
C ARG A 59 -9.04 -11.48 4.55
N VAL A 60 -10.15 -11.57 5.28
CA VAL A 60 -10.78 -10.44 5.95
C VAL A 60 -11.05 -10.84 7.40
N SER A 61 -10.71 -9.96 8.33
CA SER A 61 -10.97 -10.11 9.75
C SER A 61 -11.24 -8.73 10.37
N ASP A 62 -11.76 -8.69 11.59
CA ASP A 62 -12.05 -7.43 12.28
C ASP A 62 -10.79 -6.56 12.51
N GLU A 63 -9.61 -7.18 12.57
CA GLU A 63 -8.35 -6.50 12.87
C GLU A 63 -7.53 -6.14 11.62
N SER A 64 -7.68 -6.89 10.53
CA SER A 64 -6.77 -6.80 9.39
C SER A 64 -7.32 -7.42 8.11
N ILE A 65 -6.77 -6.99 6.98
CA ILE A 65 -6.99 -7.54 5.65
C ILE A 65 -5.72 -8.25 5.16
N GLY A 66 -5.90 -9.37 4.46
CA GLY A 66 -4.85 -10.05 3.70
C GLY A 66 -5.20 -10.03 2.21
N TRP A 67 -4.21 -9.86 1.37
CA TRP A 67 -4.37 -9.77 -0.08
C TRP A 67 -3.08 -10.21 -0.79
N MET A 68 -3.18 -10.48 -2.08
CA MET A 68 -2.02 -10.74 -2.92
C MET A 68 -2.17 -10.09 -4.28
N THR A 69 -1.05 -9.86 -4.95
CA THR A 69 -1.02 -9.51 -6.37
C THR A 69 0.09 -10.31 -7.04
N HIS A 70 -0.26 -11.00 -8.12
CA HIS A 70 0.68 -11.68 -9.00
C HIS A 70 0.83 -10.85 -10.27
N PHE A 71 2.07 -10.58 -10.68
CA PHE A 71 2.36 -9.85 -11.90
C PHE A 71 3.50 -10.49 -12.69
N ASN A 72 3.48 -10.24 -14.00
CA ASN A 72 4.55 -10.52 -14.94
C ASN A 72 4.66 -9.35 -15.92
N TRP A 73 5.71 -8.55 -15.76
CA TRP A 73 6.00 -7.39 -16.59
C TRP A 73 7.37 -7.53 -17.25
N THR A 74 7.44 -7.32 -18.56
CA THR A 74 8.66 -7.47 -19.38
C THR A 74 9.11 -6.16 -20.05
N GLY A 75 8.31 -5.09 -19.93
CA GLY A 75 8.59 -3.77 -20.52
C GLY A 75 9.74 -2.99 -19.88
N SER A 76 9.71 -1.66 -20.03
CA SER A 76 10.79 -0.77 -19.56
C SER A 76 11.10 -0.94 -18.07
N ARG A 77 12.39 -1.07 -17.74
CA ARG A 77 12.91 -1.12 -16.35
C ARG A 77 12.79 0.21 -15.58
N TYR A 78 12.38 1.28 -16.23
CA TYR A 78 12.33 2.64 -15.67
C TYR A 78 10.91 3.20 -15.52
N GLN A 79 9.89 2.47 -16.01
CA GLN A 79 8.49 2.88 -15.91
C GLN A 79 7.72 1.91 -15.03
N VAL A 80 7.01 2.43 -14.04
CA VAL A 80 6.09 1.66 -13.20
C VAL A 80 4.89 1.22 -14.05
N LYS A 81 4.46 -0.04 -13.91
CA LYS A 81 3.32 -0.59 -14.67
C LYS A 81 2.01 -0.53 -13.90
N SER A 82 2.07 -0.56 -12.59
CA SER A 82 0.90 -0.57 -11.72
C SER A 82 1.24 -0.11 -10.31
N PHE A 83 0.20 0.15 -9.52
CA PHE A 83 0.32 0.22 -8.07
C PHE A 83 -0.83 -0.54 -7.45
N ALA A 84 -0.80 -1.87 -7.53
CA ALA A 84 -1.80 -2.69 -6.83
C ALA A 84 -1.65 -2.47 -5.32
N ASN A 85 -2.75 -2.09 -4.68
CA ASN A 85 -2.70 -1.53 -3.34
C ASN A 85 -4.00 -1.74 -2.57
N VAL A 86 -3.90 -1.61 -1.25
CA VAL A 86 -5.04 -1.45 -0.34
C VAL A 86 -5.09 0.00 0.11
N ALA A 87 -6.22 0.67 -0.13
CA ALA A 87 -6.48 2.03 0.32
C ALA A 87 -7.48 2.05 1.48
N LEU A 88 -7.20 2.85 2.50
CA LEU A 88 -8.15 3.12 3.58
C LEU A 88 -9.21 4.12 3.11
N THR A 89 -10.47 3.85 3.44
CA THR A 89 -11.59 4.80 3.28
C THR A 89 -11.74 5.60 4.57
N PHE A 90 -11.57 6.91 4.48
CA PHE A 90 -11.74 7.85 5.59
C PHE A 90 -12.17 9.22 5.07
N THR A 91 -12.69 10.07 5.95
CA THR A 91 -12.94 11.47 5.62
C THR A 91 -11.61 12.23 5.63
N PRO A 92 -11.26 12.96 4.55
CA PRO A 92 -10.02 13.74 4.53
C PRO A 92 -9.90 14.66 5.74
N VAL A 93 -8.72 14.70 6.34
CA VAL A 93 -8.46 15.38 7.62
C VAL A 93 -7.23 16.27 7.48
N LYS A 94 -7.27 17.45 8.08
CA LYS A 94 -6.14 18.38 8.04
C LYS A 94 -4.98 17.80 8.86
N MET A 95 -3.77 17.79 8.34
CA MET A 95 -2.62 17.14 9.00
C MET A 95 -2.28 17.69 10.38
N SER A 96 -2.55 18.98 10.62
CA SER A 96 -2.45 19.59 11.95
C SER A 96 -3.45 19.05 12.97
N GLN A 97 -4.51 18.38 12.50
CA GLN A 97 -5.53 17.71 13.30
C GLN A 97 -5.38 16.19 13.26
N VAL A 98 -4.26 15.64 12.78
CA VAL A 98 -4.02 14.19 12.83
C VAL A 98 -3.12 13.89 14.00
N ALA A 99 -3.65 13.17 14.99
CA ALA A 99 -2.91 12.71 16.16
C ALA A 99 -2.05 11.47 15.85
N SER A 100 -2.56 10.52 15.07
CA SER A 100 -1.86 9.26 14.78
C SER A 100 -2.35 8.60 13.49
N ILE A 101 -1.46 7.90 12.79
CA ILE A 101 -1.76 7.08 11.61
C ILE A 101 -1.16 5.68 11.84
N PRO A 102 -1.73 4.87 12.75
CA PRO A 102 -1.15 3.58 13.11
C PRO A 102 -1.28 2.58 11.97
N THR A 103 -0.25 1.76 11.76
CA THR A 103 -0.26 0.73 10.73
C THR A 103 0.52 -0.52 11.12
N VAL A 104 0.07 -1.65 10.57
CA VAL A 104 0.82 -2.91 10.54
C VAL A 104 0.79 -3.43 9.11
N ILE A 105 1.93 -3.87 8.59
CA ILE A 105 2.00 -4.67 7.37
C ILE A 105 2.98 -5.83 7.56
N GLU A 106 2.56 -7.01 7.11
CA GLU A 106 3.38 -8.23 7.02
C GLU A 106 3.23 -8.79 5.62
N TYR A 107 4.34 -8.97 4.92
CA TYR A 107 4.33 -9.40 3.53
C TYR A 107 5.54 -10.24 3.15
N LYS A 108 5.48 -10.86 1.99
CA LYS A 108 6.61 -11.50 1.31
C LYS A 108 6.40 -11.46 -0.19
N TYR A 109 7.49 -11.54 -0.94
CA TYR A 109 7.42 -11.94 -2.34
C TYR A 109 7.64 -13.45 -2.49
N GLU A 110 6.88 -14.04 -3.40
CA GLU A 110 6.98 -15.44 -3.84
C GLU A 110 7.10 -15.47 -5.37
N ASP A 111 7.45 -16.63 -5.93
CA ASP A 111 7.55 -16.86 -7.39
C ASP A 111 8.41 -15.83 -8.13
N VAL A 112 9.48 -15.37 -7.48
CA VAL A 112 10.35 -14.28 -7.94
C VAL A 112 11.31 -14.78 -9.01
N ASP A 113 11.36 -14.09 -10.15
CA ASP A 113 12.42 -14.26 -11.14
C ASP A 113 13.63 -13.33 -10.91
N ASP A 114 14.68 -13.52 -11.69
CA ASP A 114 15.93 -12.75 -11.59
C ASP A 114 15.87 -11.36 -12.22
N THR A 115 14.74 -11.00 -12.85
CA THR A 115 14.50 -9.71 -13.50
C THR A 115 13.65 -8.75 -12.66
N LEU A 116 13.23 -9.17 -11.46
CA LEU A 116 12.35 -8.40 -10.59
C LEU A 116 12.93 -7.02 -10.25
N ILE A 117 12.20 -5.97 -10.65
CA ILE A 117 12.43 -4.58 -10.26
C ILE A 117 11.13 -4.03 -9.69
N THR A 118 11.10 -3.81 -8.37
CA THR A 118 9.87 -3.39 -7.68
C THR A 118 10.16 -2.81 -6.28
N ASN A 119 9.13 -2.28 -5.64
CA ASN A 119 9.14 -1.85 -4.25
C ASN A 119 7.96 -2.45 -3.45
N VAL A 120 7.96 -2.22 -2.14
CA VAL A 120 6.75 -2.27 -1.31
C VAL A 120 6.68 -0.98 -0.53
N ALA A 121 5.57 -0.25 -0.70
CA ALA A 121 5.45 1.13 -0.25
C ALA A 121 4.09 1.41 0.40
N TYR A 122 4.12 2.25 1.44
CA TYR A 122 2.99 3.11 1.74
C TYR A 122 3.02 4.32 0.82
N ASP A 123 1.86 4.82 0.47
CA ASP A 123 1.67 6.00 -0.36
C ASP A 123 0.53 6.86 0.20
N MET A 124 0.79 8.14 0.43
CA MET A 124 -0.14 9.07 1.05
C MET A 124 -0.17 10.36 0.23
N PHE A 125 -1.37 10.75 -0.21
CA PHE A 125 -1.56 11.97 -0.97
C PHE A 125 -2.16 13.07 -0.12
N LEU A 126 -1.56 14.26 -0.22
CA LEU A 126 -1.98 15.45 0.51
C LEU A 126 -2.20 16.64 -0.42
N GLY A 127 -3.18 17.46 -0.10
CA GLY A 127 -3.51 18.66 -0.87
C GLY A 127 -4.10 19.78 -0.02
N PRO A 128 -4.23 21.00 -0.57
CA PRO A 128 -4.67 22.17 0.17
C PRO A 128 -6.17 22.13 0.52
N GLN A 129 -6.92 21.22 -0.09
CA GLN A 129 -8.37 21.05 0.06
C GLN A 129 -8.71 19.57 0.28
N PRO A 130 -9.82 19.25 0.95
CA PRO A 130 -10.30 17.87 1.11
C PRO A 130 -10.56 17.13 -0.20
N GLN A 131 -10.81 17.89 -1.28
CA GLN A 131 -11.10 17.42 -2.63
C GLN A 131 -10.35 18.33 -3.62
N GLY A 132 -9.73 17.74 -4.64
CA GLY A 132 -8.99 18.49 -5.65
C GLY A 132 -7.61 17.89 -5.92
N GLU A 133 -6.71 18.73 -6.44
CA GLU A 133 -5.35 18.31 -6.78
C GLU A 133 -4.49 18.06 -5.54
N PHE A 134 -3.59 17.08 -5.67
CA PHE A 134 -2.53 16.85 -4.69
C PHE A 134 -1.40 17.85 -4.89
N LYS A 135 -0.74 18.19 -3.79
CA LYS A 135 0.51 19.00 -3.79
C LYS A 135 1.69 18.23 -3.22
N TYR A 136 1.41 17.26 -2.36
CA TYR A 136 2.43 16.39 -1.79
C TYR A 136 2.01 14.92 -1.91
N GLU A 137 3.01 14.10 -2.12
CA GLU A 137 2.96 12.65 -2.01
C GLU A 137 4.02 12.24 -0.99
N LEU A 138 3.63 11.53 0.06
CA LEU A 138 4.53 11.04 1.10
C LEU A 138 4.55 9.52 1.08
N MET A 139 5.61 8.98 0.50
CA MET A 139 5.82 7.54 0.40
C MET A 139 6.74 7.02 1.52
N VAL A 140 6.50 5.78 1.93
CA VAL A 140 7.38 5.02 2.83
C VAL A 140 7.68 3.67 2.20
N TRP A 141 8.84 3.55 1.58
CA TRP A 141 9.29 2.33 0.91
C TRP A 141 9.98 1.41 1.94
N LEU A 142 9.34 0.28 2.23
CA LEU A 142 9.84 -0.73 3.17
C LEU A 142 10.88 -1.65 2.54
N ALA A 143 10.82 -1.83 1.22
CA ALA A 143 11.77 -2.61 0.46
C ALA A 143 11.90 -2.09 -0.96
N THR A 144 13.07 -2.30 -1.55
CA THR A 144 13.36 -2.14 -2.97
C THR A 144 14.10 -3.38 -3.50
N TYR A 145 13.79 -3.78 -4.72
CA TYR A 145 14.38 -4.91 -5.42
C TYR A 145 14.82 -4.50 -6.83
N GLY A 146 15.88 -5.12 -7.36
CA GLY A 146 16.32 -4.92 -8.74
C GLY A 146 16.82 -3.52 -9.10
N GLY A 147 17.04 -2.66 -8.10
CA GLY A 147 17.47 -1.27 -8.30
C GLY A 147 16.34 -0.28 -8.53
N ALA A 148 15.09 -0.61 -8.14
CA ALA A 148 14.03 0.38 -8.07
C ALA A 148 14.43 1.54 -7.16
N ALA A 149 14.23 2.77 -7.62
CA ALA A 149 14.67 3.97 -6.92
C ALA A 149 13.50 4.96 -6.80
N PRO A 150 13.38 5.67 -5.66
CA PRO A 150 12.38 6.71 -5.50
C PRO A 150 12.71 7.94 -6.34
N LEU A 151 11.73 8.82 -6.51
CA LEU A 151 11.98 10.13 -7.10
C LEU A 151 12.96 10.94 -6.23
N ALA A 152 14.01 11.45 -6.86
CA ALA A 152 15.09 12.18 -6.19
C ALA A 152 15.56 13.41 -6.99
N ARG A 153 16.09 14.42 -6.28
CA ARG A 153 16.71 15.62 -6.87
C ARG A 153 17.95 15.32 -7.72
N SER A 154 18.63 14.21 -7.42
CA SER A 154 19.81 13.71 -8.15
C SER A 154 19.84 12.19 -8.04
N TYR A 155 20.32 11.50 -9.08
CA TYR A 155 20.51 10.04 -9.11
C TYR A 155 21.98 9.62 -9.17
N ASP A 156 22.91 10.56 -9.41
CA ASP A 156 24.34 10.27 -9.53
C ASP A 156 25.20 11.28 -8.74
N PRO A 157 25.47 11.02 -7.44
CA PRO A 157 24.83 9.98 -6.63
C PRO A 157 23.42 10.38 -6.20
N MET A 158 22.61 9.38 -5.84
CA MET A 158 21.32 9.60 -5.16
C MET A 158 21.56 10.01 -3.70
N VAL A 159 21.35 11.29 -3.38
CA VAL A 159 21.66 11.86 -2.06
C VAL A 159 20.37 12.09 -1.26
N PRO A 160 20.24 11.52 -0.04
CA PRO A 160 19.09 11.79 0.80
C PRO A 160 19.12 13.22 1.34
N ILE A 161 17.96 13.87 1.40
CA ILE A 161 17.81 15.18 2.04
C ILE A 161 17.81 15.06 3.58
N LYS A 162 17.57 13.86 4.12
CA LYS A 162 17.74 13.52 5.54
C LYS A 162 18.03 12.03 5.69
N ALA A 163 19.06 11.67 6.45
CA ALA A 163 19.46 10.28 6.64
C ALA A 163 19.14 9.77 8.05
N ASN A 164 19.12 8.44 8.21
CA ASN A 164 19.02 7.74 9.50
C ASN A 164 17.77 8.07 10.34
N VAL A 165 16.64 8.33 9.68
CA VAL A 165 15.35 8.58 10.34
C VAL A 165 14.79 7.27 10.87
N LYS A 166 14.52 7.17 12.18
CA LYS A 166 14.00 5.95 12.81
C LYS A 166 12.50 6.05 13.07
N VAL A 167 11.71 5.10 12.58
CA VAL A 167 10.27 4.97 12.82
C VAL A 167 9.94 3.47 12.94
N GLY A 168 9.12 3.06 13.91
CA GLY A 168 8.69 1.66 14.04
C GLY A 168 9.84 0.64 14.13
N GLY A 169 10.99 1.03 14.69
CA GLY A 169 12.21 0.20 14.76
C GLY A 169 13.01 0.06 13.45
N VAL A 170 12.56 0.67 12.34
CA VAL A 170 13.22 0.66 11.04
C VAL A 170 13.94 1.99 10.80
N THR A 171 15.08 1.95 10.11
CA THR A 171 15.86 3.16 9.78
C THR A 171 15.72 3.48 8.30
N PHE A 172 15.39 4.73 7.99
CA PHE A 172 15.06 5.24 6.65
C PHE A 172 15.96 6.41 6.26
N ASN A 173 16.11 6.60 4.95
CA ASN A 173 16.64 7.80 4.33
C ASN A 173 15.53 8.50 3.55
N LEU A 174 15.39 9.81 3.71
CA LEU A 174 14.41 10.63 3.02
C LEU A 174 14.99 11.20 1.72
N TYR A 175 14.27 11.00 0.63
CA TYR A 175 14.52 11.58 -0.68
C TYR A 175 13.36 12.50 -1.06
N GLU A 176 13.64 13.45 -1.95
CA GLU A 176 12.64 14.36 -2.48
C GLU A 176 12.79 14.44 -4.00
N GLY A 177 11.69 14.38 -4.72
CA GLY A 177 11.61 14.62 -6.16
C GLY A 177 10.29 15.27 -6.55
N MET A 178 10.03 15.34 -7.85
CA MET A 178 8.82 15.95 -8.41
C MET A 178 8.15 14.99 -9.39
N ASN A 179 6.82 14.92 -9.34
CA ASN A 179 5.98 14.27 -10.34
C ASN A 179 4.97 15.29 -10.86
N GLY A 180 5.26 15.91 -12.01
CA GLY A 180 4.55 17.12 -12.45
C GLY A 180 4.65 18.22 -11.39
N ASP A 181 3.50 18.71 -10.91
CA ASP A 181 3.40 19.75 -9.88
C ASP A 181 3.29 19.18 -8.44
N VAL A 182 3.46 17.86 -8.26
CA VAL A 182 3.43 17.20 -6.95
C VAL A 182 4.85 17.02 -6.42
N THR A 183 5.11 17.49 -5.20
CA THR A 183 6.35 17.19 -4.48
C THR A 183 6.27 15.81 -3.87
N VAL A 184 7.18 14.90 -4.24
CA VAL A 184 7.21 13.52 -3.76
C VAL A 184 8.31 13.36 -2.73
N LEU A 185 7.92 13.00 -1.51
CA LEU A 185 8.79 12.77 -0.36
C LEU A 185 8.82 11.28 -0.09
N THR A 186 9.96 10.61 -0.27
CA THR A 186 10.06 9.16 -0.08
C THR A 186 11.04 8.80 1.02
N TYR A 187 10.54 8.18 2.09
CA TYR A 187 11.36 7.51 3.08
C TYR A 187 11.68 6.09 2.60
N LEU A 188 12.92 5.83 2.21
CA LEU A 188 13.39 4.51 1.80
C LEU A 188 14.11 3.82 2.96
N ALA A 189 13.67 2.61 3.31
CA ALA A 189 14.32 1.80 4.32
C ALA A 189 15.77 1.49 3.92
N THR A 190 16.70 1.70 4.86
CA THR A 190 18.14 1.42 4.66
C THR A 190 18.45 -0.08 4.54
N LYS A 191 17.51 -0.92 4.98
CA LYS A 191 17.52 -2.37 4.81
C LYS A 191 16.08 -2.81 4.56
N ASN A 192 15.88 -3.65 3.53
CA ASN A 192 14.57 -4.22 3.23
C ASN A 192 13.97 -4.89 4.47
N THR A 193 12.69 -4.60 4.73
CA THR A 193 11.94 -5.19 5.82
C THR A 193 10.60 -5.72 5.32
N ASN A 194 10.28 -6.94 5.73
CA ASN A 194 9.06 -7.65 5.33
C ASN A 194 7.93 -7.52 6.37
N ARG A 195 8.20 -6.82 7.47
CA ARG A 195 7.25 -6.49 8.53
C ARG A 195 7.49 -5.05 8.96
N PHE A 196 6.41 -4.29 9.12
CA PHE A 196 6.46 -2.96 9.72
C PHE A 196 5.26 -2.79 10.65
N ASN A 197 5.51 -2.18 11.81
CA ASN A 197 4.51 -1.78 12.78
C ASN A 197 4.96 -0.43 13.34
N GLY A 198 4.15 0.60 13.14
CA GLY A 198 4.50 1.96 13.54
C GLY A 198 3.39 2.95 13.25
N ASP A 199 3.72 4.22 13.37
CA ASP A 199 2.81 5.34 13.12
C ASP A 199 3.33 6.16 11.94
N LEU A 200 2.53 6.26 10.86
CA LEU A 200 2.92 7.02 9.68
C LEU A 200 2.99 8.53 9.93
N LYS A 201 2.32 9.06 10.97
CA LYS A 201 2.42 10.47 11.38
C LYS A 201 3.84 10.85 11.76
N GLU A 202 4.62 9.92 12.34
CA GLU A 202 6.02 10.16 12.71
C GLU A 202 6.90 10.55 11.51
N PHE A 203 6.60 10.09 10.29
CA PHE A 203 7.34 10.48 9.09
C PHE A 203 7.12 11.94 8.72
N VAL A 204 5.92 12.46 8.96
CA VAL A 204 5.59 13.89 8.77
C VAL A 204 6.34 14.74 9.79
N GLU A 205 6.31 14.33 11.06
CA GLU A 205 7.00 15.03 12.15
C GLU A 205 8.52 15.03 11.98
N LYS A 206 9.05 14.02 11.28
CA LYS A 206 10.48 13.87 11.00
C LYS A 206 10.92 14.49 9.68
N LEU A 207 10.07 15.23 8.98
CA LEU A 207 10.50 16.06 7.85
C LEU A 207 11.54 17.12 8.29
N PRO A 208 12.38 17.64 7.38
CA PRO A 208 13.29 18.75 7.69
C PRO A 208 12.57 19.98 8.23
N ASN A 209 11.39 20.28 7.69
CA ASN A 209 10.42 21.22 8.25
C ASN A 209 9.19 20.43 8.73
N PRO A 210 9.04 20.16 10.05
CA PRO A 210 7.92 19.37 10.59
C PRO A 210 6.54 19.98 10.31
N LYS A 211 6.46 21.29 10.06
CA LYS A 211 5.21 22.00 9.78
C LYS A 211 4.85 22.06 8.29
N LEU A 212 5.69 21.49 7.41
CA LEU A 212 5.53 21.58 5.95
C LEU A 212 4.13 21.16 5.50
N LEU A 213 3.57 20.13 6.15
CA LEU A 213 2.30 19.52 5.76
C LEU A 213 1.12 19.94 6.63
N ASP A 214 1.31 20.76 7.68
CA ASP A 214 0.26 21.08 8.69
C ASP A 214 -1.03 21.66 8.08
N ASP A 215 -0.86 22.45 7.01
CA ASP A 215 -1.97 23.09 6.30
C ASP A 215 -2.60 22.24 5.19
N GLN A 216 -2.02 21.07 4.91
CA GLN A 216 -2.53 20.13 3.92
C GLN A 216 -3.54 19.16 4.55
N TYR A 217 -4.49 18.69 3.76
CA TYR A 217 -5.37 17.58 4.08
C TYR A 217 -4.72 16.27 3.65
N LEU A 218 -4.73 15.27 4.52
CA LEU A 218 -4.53 13.88 4.12
C LEU A 218 -5.79 13.42 3.39
N VAL A 219 -5.66 13.05 2.12
CA VAL A 219 -6.80 12.70 1.25
C VAL A 219 -6.81 11.22 0.91
N LYS A 220 -5.63 10.61 0.77
CA LYS A 220 -5.48 9.18 0.52
C LYS A 220 -4.36 8.61 1.38
N ALA A 221 -4.55 7.37 1.81
CA ALA A 221 -3.53 6.60 2.51
C ALA A 221 -3.67 5.14 2.09
N GLU A 222 -2.63 4.62 1.48
CA GLU A 222 -2.63 3.34 0.77
C GLU A 222 -1.29 2.60 0.96
N ALA A 223 -1.30 1.30 0.72
CA ALA A 223 -0.09 0.48 0.73
C ALA A 223 -0.13 -0.60 -0.35
N GLY A 224 0.96 -0.76 -1.08
CA GLY A 224 1.01 -1.59 -2.27
C GLY A 224 2.42 -1.82 -2.79
N THR A 225 2.50 -2.10 -4.08
CA THR A 225 3.75 -2.35 -4.80
C THR A 225 3.73 -1.74 -6.19
N GLU A 226 4.86 -1.15 -6.59
CA GLU A 226 5.11 -0.63 -7.93
C GLU A 226 6.08 -1.55 -8.69
N PRO A 227 5.59 -2.48 -9.52
CA PRO A 227 6.45 -3.26 -10.39
C PRO A 227 6.85 -2.46 -11.63
N PHE A 228 8.15 -2.48 -11.94
CA PHE A 228 8.70 -1.98 -13.18
C PHE A 228 8.86 -3.13 -14.20
N GLN A 229 9.40 -4.26 -13.71
CA GLN A 229 9.71 -5.46 -14.48
C GLN A 229 9.74 -6.70 -13.56
N GLY A 230 9.61 -7.88 -14.16
CA GLY A 230 9.76 -9.20 -13.56
C GLY A 230 8.45 -9.91 -13.30
N ASN A 231 8.59 -11.20 -12.95
CA ASN A 231 7.54 -12.07 -12.45
C ASN A 231 7.66 -12.23 -10.94
N ALA A 232 6.60 -11.91 -10.20
CA ALA A 232 6.54 -12.17 -8.77
C ALA A 232 5.09 -12.14 -8.25
N THR A 233 4.90 -12.72 -7.07
CA THR A 233 3.67 -12.62 -6.28
C THR A 233 3.96 -11.90 -4.98
N LEU A 234 3.40 -10.70 -4.78
CA LEU A 234 3.37 -10.08 -3.44
C LEU A 234 2.24 -10.72 -2.65
N VAL A 235 2.55 -11.31 -1.49
CA VAL A 235 1.58 -11.84 -0.54
C VAL A 235 1.62 -11.02 0.74
N VAL A 236 0.55 -10.29 1.03
CA VAL A 236 0.36 -9.54 2.27
C VAL A 236 -0.54 -10.35 3.20
N SER A 237 0.05 -10.95 4.23
CA SER A 237 -0.67 -11.81 5.18
C SER A 237 -1.47 -11.01 6.21
N LYS A 238 -1.02 -9.79 6.51
CA LYS A 238 -1.66 -8.88 7.47
C LYS A 238 -1.42 -7.43 7.04
N PHE A 239 -2.50 -6.67 6.91
CA PHE A 239 -2.47 -5.22 6.76
C PHE A 239 -3.54 -4.57 7.63
N SER A 240 -3.16 -3.52 8.34
CA SER A 240 -4.07 -2.60 9.00
C SER A 240 -3.55 -1.17 8.88
N LEU A 241 -4.45 -0.21 8.71
CA LEU A 241 -4.15 1.21 8.67
C LEU A 241 -5.32 2.00 9.27
N GLY A 242 -5.01 2.98 10.10
CA GLY A 242 -5.99 3.90 10.67
C GLY A 242 -5.56 5.35 10.51
N VAL A 243 -6.52 6.26 10.59
CA VAL A 243 -6.28 7.70 10.70
C VAL A 243 -7.06 8.18 11.91
N ILE A 244 -6.33 8.67 12.93
CA ILE A 244 -6.86 9.12 14.21
C ILE A 244 -6.65 10.64 14.28
N PRO A 245 -7.74 11.44 14.24
CA PRO A 245 -7.66 12.88 14.46
C PRO A 245 -7.23 13.26 15.88
#